data_AF-A0A5B8YHT4-F1
#
_entry.id   AF-A0A5B8YHT4-F1
#
_cell.length_a   1.000
_cell.length_b   1.000
_cell.length_c   1.000
_cell.angle_alpha   90.00
_cell.angle_beta   90.00
_cell.angle_gamma   90.00
#
_symmetry.space_group_name_H-M   'P 1'
#
loop_
_entity.id
_entity.type
_entity.pdbx_description
1 polymer ?
#
loop_
_entity_poly.entity_id
_entity_poly.type
_entity_poly.pdbx_seq_one_letter_code
_entity_poly.pdbx_strand_id
1 'polypeptide(L)'
;MKILATTILSFLFSFQSSGPVMDWCCELLKIPNLVEHYNEQTADTGITFFEFLDYHYGDQESSKNHENDAHDGELPLQGHHSCSHGISLISPEKFGLISIELPENQRTSIFYQPPFSSASLGSVFQPPQV
;
A
#
# COMPACT_ATOMS: atom_id res chain seq x y z
N MET A 1 21.02 2.40 -15.17
CA MET A 1 19.91 1.78 -14.40
C MET A 1 20.32 1.28 -13.03
N LYS A 2 21.41 0.49 -12.88
CA LYS A 2 21.84 -0.03 -11.57
C LYS A 2 22.16 1.07 -10.53
N ILE A 3 22.88 2.12 -10.94
CA ILE A 3 23.22 3.26 -10.06
C ILE A 3 21.95 3.96 -9.57
N LEU A 4 21.03 4.32 -10.47
CA LEU A 4 19.74 4.92 -10.13
C LEU A 4 18.92 4.05 -9.15
N ALA A 5 18.87 2.74 -9.40
CA ALA A 5 18.16 1.82 -8.51
C ALA A 5 18.79 1.76 -7.12
N THR A 6 20.13 1.71 -7.04
CA THR A 6 20.83 1.71 -5.76
C THR A 6 20.70 3.04 -5.01
N THR A 7 20.70 4.17 -5.71
CA THR A 7 20.52 5.48 -5.07
C THR A 7 19.11 5.63 -4.51
N ILE A 8 18.09 5.20 -5.25
CA ILE A 8 16.70 5.22 -4.79
C ILE A 8 16.52 4.28 -3.58
N LEU A 9 17.12 3.09 -3.63
CA LEU A 9 17.01 2.11 -2.56
C LEU A 9 17.68 2.61 -1.26
N SER A 10 18.86 3.21 -1.35
CA SER A 10 19.55 3.81 -0.20
C SER A 10 18.74 4.95 0.42
N PHE A 11 18.12 5.80 -0.41
CA PHE A 11 17.23 6.86 0.06
C PHE A 11 16.01 6.29 0.78
N LEU A 12 15.35 5.28 0.21
CA LEU A 12 14.20 4.61 0.80
C LEU A 12 14.52 3.96 2.15
N PHE A 13 15.69 3.32 2.30
CA PHE A 13 16.09 2.75 3.58
C PHE A 13 16.37 3.82 4.64
N SER A 14 17.01 4.92 4.23
CA SER A 14 17.29 6.05 5.14
C SER A 14 15.99 6.70 5.62
N PHE A 15 15.02 6.88 4.72
CA PHE A 15 13.72 7.45 5.02
C PHE A 15 12.86 6.53 5.92
N GLN A 16 12.87 5.22 5.67
CA GLN A 16 12.14 4.26 6.52
C GLN A 16 12.74 4.13 7.92
N SER A 17 14.07 4.30 8.06
CA SER A 17 14.76 4.24 9.34
C SER A 17 14.28 5.33 10.32
N SER A 18 13.97 6.52 9.84
CA SER A 18 13.47 7.63 10.68
C SER A 18 11.96 7.58 10.94
N GLY A 19 11.21 6.72 10.23
CA GLY A 19 9.75 6.70 10.31
C GLY A 19 9.14 6.37 11.67
N PRO A 20 9.64 5.38 12.41
CA PRO A 20 9.15 5.11 13.76
C PRO A 20 9.40 6.23 14.76
N VAL A 21 10.35 7.14 14.46
CA VAL A 21 10.76 8.23 15.36
C VAL A 21 10.00 9.53 15.04
N MET A 22 9.70 9.79 13.77
CA MET A 22 9.23 11.09 13.28
C MET A 22 7.78 11.10 12.79
N ASP A 23 7.10 9.95 12.76
CA ASP A 23 5.71 9.82 12.34
C ASP A 23 5.35 10.54 11.03
N TRP A 24 6.13 10.26 9.97
CA TRP A 24 6.02 10.95 8.68
C TRP A 24 4.59 10.92 8.10
N CYS A 25 3.80 9.88 8.38
CA CYS A 25 2.43 9.78 7.88
C CYS A 25 1.56 10.92 8.41
N CYS A 26 1.65 11.23 9.70
CA CYS A 26 0.89 12.30 10.32
C CYS A 26 1.53 13.67 10.08
N GLU A 27 2.86 13.77 10.06
CA GLU A 27 3.55 15.04 9.85
C GLU A 27 3.46 15.56 8.40
N LEU A 28 3.53 14.68 7.40
CA LEU A 28 3.39 15.10 5.99
C LEU A 28 2.00 15.64 5.66
N LEU A 29 0.97 15.22 6.40
CA LEU A 29 -0.40 15.72 6.23
C LEU A 29 -0.58 17.17 6.69
N LYS A 30 0.35 17.71 7.48
CA LYS A 30 0.33 19.11 7.96
C LYS A 30 1.04 20.09 7.01
N ILE A 31 1.68 19.61 5.94
CA ILE A 31 2.33 20.47 4.95
C ILE A 31 1.38 21.52 4.33
N PRO A 32 0.10 21.23 4.04
CA PRO A 32 -0.85 22.25 3.59
C PRO A 32 -1.00 23.41 4.59
N ASN A 33 -1.09 23.11 5.90
CA ASN A 33 -1.22 24.12 6.95
C ASN A 33 0.01 25.04 6.98
N LEU A 34 1.21 24.48 6.79
CA LEU A 34 2.45 25.28 6.68
C LEU A 34 2.38 26.30 5.53
N VAL A 35 1.87 25.87 4.37
CA VAL A 35 1.75 26.73 3.19
C VAL A 35 0.67 27.79 3.39
N GLU A 36 -0.46 27.42 3.96
CA GLU A 36 -1.55 28.35 4.28
C GLU A 36 -1.11 29.41 5.27
N HIS A 37 -0.49 29.00 6.38
CA HIS A 37 -0.01 29.92 7.40
C HIS A 37 1.08 30.86 6.90
N TYR A 38 2.00 30.37 6.05
CA TYR A 38 2.96 31.25 5.37
C TYR A 38 2.27 32.27 4.46
N ASN A 39 1.24 31.87 3.71
CA ASN A 39 0.52 32.78 2.81
C ASN A 39 -0.25 33.87 3.57
N GLU A 40 -0.78 33.55 4.76
CA GLU A 40 -1.42 34.53 5.64
C GLU A 40 -0.39 35.52 6.18
N GLN A 41 0.70 35.03 6.79
CA GLN A 41 1.72 35.91 7.35
C GLN A 41 2.43 36.76 6.28
N THR A 42 2.72 36.20 5.09
CA THR A 42 3.32 36.99 4.01
C THR A 42 2.36 38.05 3.46
N ALA A 43 1.05 37.85 3.53
CA ALA A 43 0.07 38.85 3.09
C ALA A 43 0.02 40.04 4.06
N ASP A 44 0.14 39.78 5.37
CA ASP A 44 0.05 40.80 6.41
C ASP A 44 1.37 41.54 6.65
N THR A 45 2.48 40.80 6.67
CA THR A 45 3.80 41.31 7.10
C THR A 45 4.81 41.43 5.95
N GLY A 46 4.58 40.72 4.84
CA GLY A 46 5.53 40.65 3.73
C GLY A 46 6.79 39.82 4.02
N ILE A 47 6.78 38.98 5.06
CA ILE A 47 7.92 38.11 5.41
C ILE A 47 8.28 37.16 4.27
N THR A 48 9.57 36.84 4.18
CA THR A 48 10.03 35.79 3.26
C THR A 48 9.82 34.40 3.87
N PHE A 49 9.75 33.38 3.01
CA PHE A 49 9.60 31.99 3.45
C PHE A 49 10.70 31.53 4.41
N PHE A 50 11.95 31.98 4.22
CA PHE A 50 13.04 31.61 5.12
C PHE A 50 12.95 32.29 6.48
N GLU A 51 12.49 33.55 6.53
CA GLU A 51 12.23 34.23 7.80
C GLU A 51 11.08 33.57 8.56
N PHE A 52 10.03 33.17 7.85
CA PHE A 52 8.93 32.38 8.43
C PHE A 52 9.43 31.06 9.04
N LEU A 53 10.28 30.31 8.31
CA LEU A 53 10.86 29.07 8.84
C LEU A 53 11.78 29.32 10.05
N ASP A 54 12.58 30.38 10.04
CA ASP A 54 13.44 30.73 11.18
C ASP A 54 12.63 31.15 12.41
N TYR A 55 11.49 31.82 12.19
CA TYR A 55 10.55 32.18 13.25
C TYR A 55 9.94 30.95 13.92
N HIS A 56 9.49 29.97 13.13
CA HIS A 56 8.73 28.80 13.59
C HIS A 56 9.55 27.53 13.87
N TYR A 57 10.80 27.45 13.41
CA TYR A 57 11.68 26.27 13.54
C TYR A 57 13.12 26.61 13.89
N GLY A 58 13.46 27.89 13.98
CA GLY A 58 14.79 28.39 14.28
C GLY A 58 14.91 28.91 15.71
N ASP A 59 15.98 29.65 15.98
CA ASP A 59 16.27 30.17 17.32
C ASP A 59 15.24 31.21 17.79
N GLN A 60 14.48 31.80 16.84
CA GLN A 60 13.45 32.79 17.13
C GLN A 60 12.17 32.22 17.75
N GLU A 61 11.92 30.92 17.63
CA GLU A 61 10.84 30.20 18.33
C GLU A 61 10.91 30.43 19.85
N SER A 62 12.13 30.50 20.39
CA SER A 62 12.41 30.69 21.82
C SER A 62 12.40 32.16 22.27
N SER A 63 12.19 33.10 21.34
CA SER A 63 12.27 34.53 21.63
C SER A 63 11.03 35.02 22.38
N LYS A 64 11.21 35.99 23.30
CA LYS A 64 10.10 36.55 24.11
C LYS A 64 9.02 37.27 23.31
N ASN A 65 9.23 37.48 22.01
CA ASN A 65 8.29 38.11 21.09
C ASN A 65 7.56 37.08 20.22
N HIS A 66 7.81 35.78 20.40
CA HIS A 66 7.00 34.74 19.78
C HIS A 66 5.62 34.78 20.44
N GLU A 67 4.70 35.52 19.82
CA GLU A 67 3.29 35.40 20.16
C GLU A 67 2.90 33.97 19.77
N ASN A 68 2.50 33.15 20.74
CA ASN A 68 1.98 31.81 20.44
C ASN A 68 0.73 32.00 19.57
N ASP A 69 0.88 31.71 18.28
CA ASP A 69 -0.24 31.76 17.35
C ASP A 69 -1.10 30.51 17.60
N ALA A 70 -2.40 30.63 17.40
CA ALA A 70 -3.32 29.49 17.49
C ALA A 70 -2.94 28.37 16.50
N HIS A 71 -2.20 28.71 15.43
CA HIS A 71 -1.79 27.80 14.36
C HIS A 71 -0.46 27.08 14.60
N ASP A 72 0.32 27.45 15.62
CA ASP A 72 1.61 26.80 15.92
C ASP A 72 1.40 25.28 16.20
N GLY A 73 0.33 24.91 16.90
CA GLY A 73 0.03 23.49 17.15
C GLY A 73 -0.27 22.64 15.90
N GLU A 74 -0.52 23.28 14.75
CA GLU A 74 -0.96 22.63 13.51
C GLU A 74 0.14 22.50 12.46
N LEU A 75 1.31 23.09 12.72
CA LEU A 75 2.45 23.03 11.84
C LEU A 75 3.17 21.67 11.95
N PRO A 76 3.82 21.21 10.85
CA PRO A 76 4.58 19.98 10.88
C PRO A 76 5.76 20.10 11.85
N LEU A 77 6.12 19.01 12.53
CA LEU A 77 7.32 18.85 13.35
C LEU A 77 7.42 19.76 14.60
N GLN A 78 6.35 20.43 15.02
CA GLN A 78 6.35 21.31 16.21
C GLN A 78 5.93 20.62 17.52
N GLY A 79 5.59 19.33 17.52
CA GLY A 79 5.07 18.64 18.70
C GLY A 79 5.64 17.23 18.91
N HIS A 80 5.47 16.71 20.14
CA HIS A 80 5.75 15.30 20.48
C HIS A 80 4.53 14.42 20.19
N HIS A 81 4.01 14.49 18.98
CA HIS A 81 2.90 13.61 18.59
C HIS A 81 3.48 12.24 18.20
N SER A 82 2.91 11.18 18.76
CA SER A 82 3.12 9.81 18.32
C SER A 82 1.76 9.27 17.92
N CYS A 83 1.42 9.33 16.63
CA CYS A 83 0.26 8.63 16.11
C CYS A 83 0.55 7.14 16.31
N SER A 84 -0.18 6.53 17.24
CA SER A 84 -0.17 5.09 17.45
C SER A 84 -0.88 4.39 16.28
N HIS A 85 -0.27 4.39 15.10
CA HIS A 85 -0.66 3.55 13.98
C HIS A 85 -0.21 2.12 14.29
N GLY A 86 -1.02 1.42 15.07
CA GLY A 86 -0.79 0.00 15.34
C GLY A 86 -0.79 -0.78 14.02
N ILE A 87 0.37 -1.30 13.63
CA ILE A 87 0.46 -2.27 12.55
C ILE A 87 -0.23 -3.54 13.05
N SER A 88 -1.49 -3.73 12.67
CA SER A 88 -2.19 -4.99 12.91
C SER A 88 -1.69 -6.01 11.90
N LEU A 89 -0.74 -6.84 12.31
CA LEU A 89 -0.41 -8.06 11.58
C LEU A 89 -1.58 -9.03 11.75
N ILE A 90 -2.50 -9.00 10.78
CA ILE A 90 -3.51 -10.06 10.64
C ILE A 90 -2.73 -11.30 10.23
N SER A 91 -2.43 -12.17 11.20
CA SER A 91 -1.96 -13.52 10.89
C SER A 91 -3.04 -14.14 9.99
N PRO A 92 -2.70 -14.70 8.82
CA PRO A 92 -3.65 -15.52 8.12
C PRO A 92 -4.12 -16.58 9.11
N GLU A 93 -5.42 -16.66 9.35
CA GLU A 93 -5.97 -17.80 10.07
C GLU A 93 -5.41 -19.05 9.40
N LYS A 94 -5.01 -20.03 10.20
CA LYS A 94 -4.63 -21.34 9.68
C LYS A 94 -5.88 -21.90 9.02
N PHE A 95 -6.08 -21.65 7.73
CA PHE A 95 -7.09 -22.33 6.95
C PHE A 95 -6.75 -23.82 7.07
N GLY A 96 -7.57 -24.54 7.82
CA GLY A 96 -7.48 -25.99 7.88
C GLY A 96 -7.69 -26.48 6.46
N LEU A 97 -6.63 -26.96 5.81
CA LEU A 97 -6.76 -27.64 4.53
C LEU A 97 -7.57 -28.90 4.82
N ILE A 98 -8.85 -28.88 4.45
CA ILE A 98 -9.68 -30.08 4.45
C ILE A 98 -9.10 -30.97 3.35
N SER A 99 -8.43 -32.05 3.74
CA SER A 99 -8.08 -33.11 2.81
C SER A 99 -9.37 -33.76 2.36
N ILE A 100 -9.77 -33.51 1.12
CA ILE A 100 -10.84 -34.25 0.48
C ILE A 100 -10.20 -35.56 0.03
N GLU A 101 -10.51 -36.65 0.73
CA GLU A 101 -10.22 -37.99 0.23
C GLU A 101 -11.09 -38.20 -1.02
N LEU A 102 -10.44 -38.21 -2.19
CA LEU A 102 -11.06 -38.66 -3.42
C LEU A 102 -11.41 -40.14 -3.23
N PRO A 103 -12.66 -40.57 -3.44
CA PRO A 103 -12.99 -41.98 -3.35
C PRO A 103 -12.12 -42.74 -4.35
N GLU A 104 -11.30 -43.65 -3.82
CA GLU A 104 -10.44 -44.51 -4.61
C GLU A 104 -11.31 -45.28 -5.61
N ASN A 105 -11.03 -45.04 -6.90
CA ASN A 105 -11.49 -45.77 -8.08
C ASN A 105 -12.67 -46.71 -7.82
N GLN A 106 -13.87 -46.16 -7.66
CA GLN A 106 -15.05 -46.96 -7.93
C GLN A 106 -14.95 -47.32 -9.41
N ARG A 107 -14.69 -48.59 -9.70
CA ARG A 107 -14.79 -49.15 -11.05
C ARG A 107 -16.24 -49.00 -11.52
N THR A 108 -16.61 -47.81 -11.94
CA THR A 108 -17.84 -47.61 -12.69
C THR A 108 -17.64 -48.37 -13.98
N SER A 109 -18.33 -49.49 -14.14
CA SER A 109 -18.43 -50.18 -15.43
C SER A 109 -19.24 -49.29 -16.36
N ILE A 110 -18.60 -48.28 -16.94
CA ILE A 110 -19.21 -47.45 -17.96
C ILE A 110 -19.23 -48.30 -19.23
N PHE A 111 -20.32 -49.03 -19.45
CA PHE A 111 -20.59 -49.63 -20.76
C PHE A 111 -20.83 -48.49 -21.75
N TYR A 112 -19.85 -48.21 -22.60
CA TYR A 112 -20.01 -47.25 -23.68
C TYR A 112 -21.03 -47.81 -24.69
N GLN A 113 -22.22 -47.22 -24.74
CA GLN A 113 -23.16 -47.43 -25.84
C GLN A 113 -22.91 -46.36 -26.90
N PRO A 114 -22.46 -46.74 -28.12
CA PRO A 114 -22.32 -45.77 -29.19
C PRO A 114 -23.70 -45.18 -29.54
N PRO A 115 -23.80 -43.85 -29.75
CA PRO A 115 -25.08 -43.18 -29.99
C PRO A 115 -25.65 -43.42 -31.40
N PHE A 116 -25.11 -44.38 -32.16
CA PHE A 116 -25.51 -44.66 -33.54
C PHE A 116 -25.87 -46.14 -33.70
N SER A 117 -27.13 -46.39 -34.06
CA SER A 117 -27.58 -47.66 -34.64
C SER A 117 -27.52 -47.51 -36.16
N SER A 118 -26.46 -48.02 -36.80
CA SER A 118 -26.39 -48.04 -38.26
C SER A 118 -26.81 -49.41 -38.78
N ALA A 119 -28.01 -49.49 -39.37
CA ALA A 119 -28.49 -50.67 -40.08
C ALA A 119 -27.72 -50.93 -41.40
N SER A 120 -26.83 -50.02 -41.81
CA SER A 120 -26.12 -50.04 -43.10
C SER A 120 -24.60 -50.26 -42.98
N LEU A 121 -24.05 -50.39 -41.76
CA LEU A 121 -22.61 -50.56 -41.54
C LEU A 121 -22.07 -51.92 -42.03
N GLY A 122 -22.95 -52.83 -42.45
CA GLY A 122 -22.59 -54.16 -42.92
C GLY A 122 -22.35 -54.28 -44.43
N SER A 123 -22.87 -53.41 -45.31
CA SER A 123 -22.81 -53.72 -46.76
C SER A 123 -21.57 -53.21 -47.48
N VAL A 124 -21.03 -52.04 -47.10
CA VAL A 124 -19.89 -51.41 -47.80
C VAL A 124 -18.55 -52.07 -47.46
N PHE A 125 -18.43 -52.69 -46.29
CA PHE A 125 -17.20 -53.36 -45.82
C PHE A 125 -17.32 -54.90 -45.78
N GLN A 126 -18.36 -55.48 -46.36
CA GLN A 126 -18.41 -56.93 -46.56
C GLN A 126 -17.52 -57.33 -47.75
N PRO A 127 -16.77 -58.44 -47.66
CA PRO A 127 -16.07 -58.97 -48.82
C PRO A 127 -17.06 -59.32 -49.93
N PRO A 128 -16.62 -59.36 -51.21
CA PRO A 128 -17.50 -59.68 -52.33
C PRO A 128 -18.19 -61.02 -52.10
N GLN A 129 -19.53 -61.02 -52.12
CA GLN A 129 -20.29 -62.25 -52.12
C GLN A 129 -20.34 -62.77 -53.55
N VAL A 130 -19.90 -64.02 -53.74
CA VAL A 130 -19.96 -64.76 -55.01
C VAL A 130 -21.32 -65.39 -55.24
#